data_AF-A0A915YIC5-F1
#
_entry.id   AF-A0A915YIC5-F1
#
_cell.length_a   1.000
_cell.length_b   1.000
_cell.length_c   1.000
_cell.angle_alpha   90.00
_cell.angle_beta   90.00
_cell.angle_gamma   90.00
#
_symmetry.space_group_name_H-M   'P 1'
#
loop_
_entity.id
_entity.type
_entity.pdbx_description
1 polymer ?
#
loop_
_entity_poly.entity_id
_entity_poly.type
_entity_poly.pdbx_seq_one_letter_code
_entity_poly.pdbx_strand_id
1 'polypeptide(L)'
;MRRSHPIFLVLLFLICFFPLLLVGQHVDPAVHQVEGHHDSLIFELLEWVEFIVDLVGIAILIVGFVKGILVFLKWELDNLRGGDIYDDILALRSTLGWYIILSLDFLIISDILHSVIKPEFNDLINLGIIVVLRTSIGYFLGRELMELRHAEQEDKRRHEAALQQEKTDLQ
;
A
#
# COMPACT_ATOMS: atom_id res chain seq x y z
N MET A 1 4.02 -27.65 -9.31
CA MET A 1 2.58 -27.30 -9.31
C MET A 1 2.13 -26.99 -7.88
N ARG A 2 1.98 -25.71 -7.49
CA ARG A 2 1.34 -25.36 -6.21
C ARG A 2 0.34 -24.23 -6.44
N ARG A 3 -0.92 -24.64 -6.69
CA ARG A 3 -2.12 -23.79 -6.72
C ARG A 3 -2.30 -23.19 -5.33
N SER A 4 -2.04 -21.89 -5.16
CA SER A 4 -2.45 -21.13 -3.96
C SER A 4 -3.17 -19.81 -4.29
N HIS A 5 -3.63 -19.65 -5.53
CA HIS A 5 -4.41 -18.48 -5.96
C HIS A 5 -5.88 -18.40 -5.49
N PRO A 6 -6.62 -19.49 -5.16
CA PRO A 6 -8.06 -19.34 -4.89
C PRO A 6 -8.35 -18.76 -3.51
N ILE A 7 -7.49 -18.98 -2.51
CA ILE A 7 -7.71 -18.48 -1.14
C ILE A 7 -7.50 -16.96 -1.08
N PHE A 8 -6.50 -16.45 -1.82
CA PHE A 8 -6.22 -15.02 -1.90
C PHE A 8 -7.37 -14.25 -2.57
N LEU A 9 -7.97 -14.86 -3.61
CA LEU A 9 -9.12 -14.29 -4.31
C LEU A 9 -10.37 -14.32 -3.43
N VAL A 10 -10.59 -15.39 -2.66
CA VAL A 10 -11.72 -15.50 -1.71
C VAL A 10 -11.57 -14.54 -0.53
N LEU A 11 -10.36 -14.35 -0.01
CA LEU A 11 -10.08 -13.40 1.06
C LEU A 11 -10.25 -11.95 0.57
N LEU A 12 -9.74 -11.63 -0.63
CA LEU A 12 -9.96 -10.35 -1.30
C LEU A 12 -11.45 -10.07 -1.55
N PHE A 13 -12.20 -11.10 -1.97
CA PHE A 13 -13.65 -11.00 -2.13
C PHE A 13 -14.35 -10.76 -0.79
N LEU A 14 -13.95 -11.45 0.28
CA LEU A 14 -14.50 -11.24 1.62
C LEU A 14 -14.18 -9.84 2.17
N ILE A 15 -12.95 -9.36 2.02
CA ILE A 15 -12.53 -8.03 2.48
C ILE A 15 -13.21 -6.92 1.67
N CYS A 16 -13.56 -7.15 0.41
CA CYS A 16 -14.25 -6.17 -0.43
C CYS A 16 -15.78 -6.23 -0.25
N PHE A 17 -16.35 -7.41 0.03
CA PHE A 17 -17.78 -7.63 0.19
C PHE A 17 -18.28 -7.42 1.62
N PHE A 18 -17.41 -7.61 2.64
CA PHE A 18 -17.76 -7.43 4.04
C PHE A 18 -18.02 -5.95 4.44
N PRO A 19 -17.25 -4.96 3.94
CA PRO A 19 -17.58 -3.54 4.10
C PRO A 19 -18.86 -3.16 3.35
N LEU A 20 -19.07 -3.72 2.13
CA LEU A 20 -20.31 -3.53 1.36
C LEU A 20 -21.56 -4.09 2.08
N LEU A 21 -21.38 -5.10 2.94
CA LEU A 21 -22.42 -5.65 3.82
C LEU A 21 -22.62 -4.80 5.08
N LEU A 22 -21.58 -4.11 5.55
CA LEU A 22 -21.60 -3.21 6.72
C LEU A 22 -22.22 -1.84 6.40
N VAL A 23 -22.24 -1.45 5.11
CA VAL A 23 -22.95 -0.28 4.54
C VAL A 23 -24.46 -0.31 4.81
N GLY A 24 -25.02 -1.41 5.32
CA GLY A 24 -26.41 -1.48 5.77
C GLY A 24 -26.74 -0.84 7.13
N GLN A 25 -25.77 -0.34 7.91
CA GLN A 25 -26.04 0.06 9.32
C GLN A 25 -25.41 1.38 9.80
N HIS A 26 -24.80 2.23 8.96
CA HIS A 26 -24.34 3.54 9.43
C HIS A 26 -24.70 4.68 8.47
N VAL A 27 -26.00 4.89 8.32
CA VAL A 27 -26.59 6.18 7.96
C VAL A 27 -27.09 6.77 9.27
N ASP A 28 -26.25 7.53 9.98
CA ASP A 28 -26.74 8.39 11.05
C ASP A 28 -27.06 9.77 10.47
N PRO A 29 -28.34 10.18 10.48
CA PRO A 29 -28.79 11.41 9.86
C PRO A 29 -28.63 12.57 10.85
N ALA A 30 -27.54 13.31 10.74
CA ALA A 30 -27.44 14.61 11.40
C ALA A 30 -26.77 15.63 10.46
N VAL A 31 -27.40 15.85 9.30
CA VAL A 31 -27.08 16.98 8.42
C VAL A 31 -28.01 18.13 8.78
N HIS A 32 -27.45 19.12 9.47
CA HIS A 32 -28.07 20.42 9.66
C HIS A 32 -28.27 21.09 8.29
N GLN A 33 -29.50 21.56 8.06
CA GLN A 33 -29.94 22.31 6.89
C GLN A 33 -29.02 23.50 6.59
N VAL A 34 -28.51 23.58 5.35
CA VAL A 34 -28.14 24.85 4.71
C VAL A 34 -28.71 24.85 3.30
N GLU A 35 -29.58 25.82 3.03
CA GLU A 35 -30.16 26.07 1.72
C GLU A 35 -29.09 26.49 0.72
N GLY A 36 -28.97 25.71 -0.35
CA GLY A 36 -28.22 26.03 -1.57
C GLY A 36 -28.41 24.89 -2.57
N HIS A 37 -29.27 25.07 -3.57
CA HIS A 37 -29.70 24.00 -4.50
C HIS A 37 -28.56 23.39 -5.35
N HIS A 38 -27.33 23.91 -5.24
CA HIS A 38 -26.13 23.41 -5.92
C HIS A 38 -25.05 22.88 -4.97
N ASP A 39 -25.04 23.30 -3.71
CA ASP A 39 -23.97 22.93 -2.77
C ASP A 39 -24.19 21.52 -2.21
N SER A 40 -25.44 21.11 -2.00
CA SER A 40 -25.79 19.78 -1.48
C SER A 40 -25.29 18.63 -2.36
N LEU A 41 -25.35 18.79 -3.68
CA LEU A 41 -24.91 17.76 -4.63
C LEU A 41 -23.39 17.60 -4.62
N ILE A 42 -22.65 18.69 -4.43
CA ILE A 42 -21.18 18.65 -4.41
C ILE A 42 -20.73 17.96 -3.12
N PHE A 43 -21.30 18.32 -1.97
CA PHE A 43 -20.98 17.66 -0.70
C PHE A 43 -21.31 16.17 -0.72
N GLU A 44 -22.49 15.79 -1.22
CA GLU A 44 -22.88 14.39 -1.34
C GLU A 44 -21.95 13.59 -2.27
N LEU A 45 -21.58 14.16 -3.43
CA LEU A 45 -20.60 13.53 -4.32
C LEU A 45 -19.21 13.42 -3.69
N LEU A 46 -18.78 14.42 -2.91
CA LEU A 46 -17.47 14.42 -2.26
C LEU A 46 -17.40 13.36 -1.15
N GLU A 47 -18.46 13.18 -0.37
CA GLU A 47 -18.56 12.11 0.63
C GLU A 47 -18.48 10.72 -0.02
N TRP A 48 -19.16 10.51 -1.15
CA TRP A 48 -19.04 9.25 -1.91
C TRP A 48 -17.62 9.03 -2.45
N VAL A 49 -16.97 10.07 -2.94
CA VAL A 49 -15.60 9.99 -3.45
C VAL A 49 -14.62 9.69 -2.33
N GLU A 50 -14.72 10.38 -1.18
CA GLU A 50 -13.95 10.12 0.03
C GLU A 50 -14.06 8.64 0.42
N PHE A 51 -15.30 8.14 0.54
CA PHE A 51 -15.56 6.75 0.90
C PHE A 51 -14.93 5.74 -0.06
N ILE A 52 -15.03 5.98 -1.38
CA ILE A 52 -14.44 5.11 -2.39
C ILE A 52 -12.91 5.13 -2.28
N VAL A 53 -12.31 6.31 -2.11
CA VAL A 53 -10.86 6.47 -2.00
C VAL A 53 -10.33 5.80 -0.73
N ASP A 54 -11.02 5.95 0.40
CA ASP A 54 -10.71 5.27 1.66
C ASP A 54 -10.74 3.75 1.49
N LEU A 55 -11.84 3.24 0.94
CA LEU A 55 -12.03 1.80 0.72
C LEU A 55 -10.94 1.20 -0.17
N VAL A 56 -10.57 1.92 -1.25
CA VAL A 56 -9.48 1.50 -2.15
C VAL A 56 -8.14 1.49 -1.43
N GLY A 57 -7.83 2.55 -0.67
CA GLY A 57 -6.60 2.63 0.12
C GLY A 57 -6.48 1.48 1.11
N ILE A 58 -7.52 1.25 1.90
CA ILE A 58 -7.60 0.15 2.87
C ILE A 58 -7.46 -1.21 2.16
N ALA A 59 -8.15 -1.43 1.04
CA ALA A 59 -8.07 -2.69 0.29
C ALA A 59 -6.64 -2.98 -0.20
N ILE A 60 -5.95 -1.98 -0.75
CA ILE A 60 -4.55 -2.11 -1.19
C ILE A 60 -3.64 -2.42 0.00
N LEU A 61 -3.82 -1.74 1.13
CA LEU A 61 -3.04 -1.95 2.34
C LEU A 61 -3.19 -3.40 2.83
N ILE A 62 -4.42 -3.90 2.92
CA ILE A 62 -4.71 -5.26 3.38
C ILE A 62 -4.10 -6.29 2.42
N VAL A 63 -4.20 -6.09 1.10
CA VAL A 63 -3.57 -6.98 0.11
C VAL A 63 -2.06 -7.05 0.28
N GLY A 64 -1.42 -5.89 0.47
CA GLY A 64 0.02 -5.81 0.74
C GLY A 64 0.39 -6.55 2.03
N PHE A 65 -0.35 -6.27 3.10
CA PHE A 65 -0.14 -6.86 4.41
C PHE A 65 -0.29 -8.39 4.41
N VAL A 66 -1.35 -8.92 3.81
CA VAL A 66 -1.58 -10.37 3.69
C VAL A 66 -0.49 -11.02 2.86
N LYS A 67 -0.08 -10.44 1.72
CA LYS A 67 1.06 -10.95 0.95
C LYS A 67 2.33 -10.99 1.79
N GLY A 68 2.58 -9.95 2.57
CA GLY A 68 3.75 -9.86 3.43
C GLY A 68 3.78 -10.96 4.48
N ILE A 69 2.68 -11.15 5.20
CA ILE A 69 2.55 -12.23 6.18
C ILE A 69 2.75 -13.60 5.54
N LEU A 70 2.14 -13.85 4.37
CA LEU A 70 2.24 -15.17 3.72
C LEU A 70 3.67 -15.50 3.29
N VAL A 71 4.42 -14.52 2.78
CA VAL A 71 5.83 -14.74 2.41
C VAL A 71 6.69 -14.85 3.66
N PHE A 72 6.49 -13.98 4.65
CA PHE A 72 7.20 -14.03 5.92
C PHE A 72 7.02 -15.39 6.63
N LEU A 73 5.80 -15.90 6.69
CA LEU A 73 5.51 -17.18 7.33
C LEU A 73 6.11 -18.36 6.57
N LYS A 74 6.10 -18.34 5.23
CA LYS A 74 6.79 -19.34 4.42
C LYS A 74 8.29 -19.32 4.66
N TRP A 75 8.87 -18.11 4.69
CA TRP A 75 10.28 -17.90 4.95
C TRP A 75 10.69 -18.41 6.33
N GLU A 76 9.92 -18.10 7.38
CA GLU A 76 10.19 -18.58 8.75
C GLU A 76 10.17 -20.12 8.83
N LEU A 77 9.24 -20.76 8.12
CA LEU A 77 9.16 -22.22 8.06
C LEU A 77 10.33 -22.87 7.30
N ASP A 78 10.82 -22.24 6.23
CA ASP A 78 11.93 -22.75 5.42
C ASP A 78 13.31 -22.44 6.06
N ASN A 79 13.44 -21.33 6.78
CA ASN A 79 14.62 -20.98 7.58
C ASN A 79 14.88 -22.01 8.68
N LEU A 80 13.83 -22.50 9.35
CA LEU A 80 13.93 -23.61 10.30
C LEU A 80 14.42 -24.93 9.66
N ARG A 81 14.41 -25.04 8.32
CA ARG A 81 14.90 -26.19 7.55
C ARG A 81 16.27 -25.99 6.90
N GLY A 82 16.93 -24.83 7.10
CA GLY A 82 18.32 -24.60 6.71
C GLY A 82 18.56 -24.17 5.25
N GLY A 83 17.61 -23.45 4.62
CA GLY A 83 17.81 -22.83 3.30
C GLY A 83 18.74 -21.60 3.35
N ASP A 84 19.27 -21.16 2.21
CA ASP A 84 20.13 -19.96 2.06
C ASP A 84 19.25 -18.73 1.75
N ILE A 85 19.45 -17.59 2.45
CA ILE A 85 18.33 -16.78 2.97
C ILE A 85 18.30 -15.28 2.56
N TYR A 86 19.34 -14.74 1.92
CA TYR A 86 19.49 -13.27 1.92
C TYR A 86 18.74 -12.50 0.81
N ASP A 87 18.68 -13.03 -0.41
CA ASP A 87 18.14 -12.27 -1.57
C ASP A 87 16.59 -12.18 -1.57
N ASP A 88 15.92 -13.18 -0.99
CA ASP A 88 14.44 -13.25 -0.98
C ASP A 88 13.79 -12.20 -0.06
N ILE A 89 14.46 -11.83 1.04
CA ILE A 89 13.96 -10.81 1.99
C ILE A 89 13.97 -9.43 1.33
N LEU A 90 14.97 -9.17 0.49
CA LEU A 90 15.15 -7.90 -0.19
C LEU A 90 14.05 -7.65 -1.24
N ALA A 91 13.79 -8.67 -2.05
CA ALA A 91 12.71 -8.67 -3.03
C ALA A 91 11.33 -8.55 -2.35
N LEU A 92 11.16 -9.18 -1.18
CA LEU A 92 9.95 -9.07 -0.37
C LEU A 92 9.75 -7.63 0.14
N ARG A 93 10.77 -7.00 0.74
CA ARG A 93 10.68 -5.60 1.21
C ARG A 93 10.35 -4.65 0.07
N SER A 94 10.95 -4.82 -1.10
CA SER A 94 10.65 -4.01 -2.28
C SER A 94 9.18 -4.13 -2.70
N THR A 95 8.67 -5.36 -2.75
CA THR A 95 7.29 -5.63 -3.13
C THR A 95 6.30 -5.07 -2.11
N LEU A 96 6.53 -5.33 -0.82
CA LEU A 96 5.66 -4.83 0.26
C LEU A 96 5.70 -3.32 0.38
N GLY A 97 6.88 -2.72 0.23
CA GLY A 97 7.04 -1.28 0.27
C GLY A 97 6.19 -0.57 -0.78
N TRP A 98 6.07 -1.15 -1.98
CA TRP A 98 5.21 -0.60 -3.03
C TRP A 98 3.72 -0.60 -2.64
N TYR A 99 3.21 -1.71 -2.08
CA TYR A 99 1.80 -1.76 -1.62
C TYR A 99 1.54 -0.77 -0.48
N ILE A 100 2.46 -0.68 0.49
CA ILE A 100 2.32 0.23 1.63
C ILE A 100 2.30 1.68 1.15
N ILE A 101 3.28 2.10 0.33
CA ILE A 101 3.34 3.47 -0.20
C ILE A 101 2.08 3.80 -1.00
N LEU A 102 1.67 2.90 -1.90
CA LEU A 102 0.49 3.11 -2.74
C LEU A 102 -0.78 3.28 -1.90
N SER A 103 -0.99 2.40 -0.90
CA SER A 103 -2.14 2.53 -0.01
C SER A 103 -2.13 3.83 0.80
N LEU A 104 -0.97 4.23 1.31
CA LEU A 104 -0.80 5.47 2.07
C LEU A 104 -1.11 6.71 1.22
N ASP A 105 -0.83 6.65 -0.08
CA ASP A 105 -1.16 7.73 -1.00
C ASP A 105 -2.67 7.92 -1.14
N PHE A 106 -3.43 6.83 -1.26
CA PHE A 106 -4.89 6.87 -1.31
C PHE A 106 -5.50 7.30 0.03
N LEU A 107 -5.03 6.74 1.15
CA LEU A 107 -5.54 7.08 2.48
C LEU A 107 -5.42 8.57 2.78
N ILE A 108 -4.32 9.20 2.37
CA ILE A 108 -4.15 10.64 2.62
C ILE A 108 -5.01 11.49 1.71
N ILE A 109 -5.28 11.04 0.49
CA ILE A 109 -6.26 11.73 -0.35
C ILE A 109 -7.62 11.70 0.37
N SER A 110 -8.00 10.58 0.97
CA SER A 110 -9.22 10.49 1.79
C SER A 110 -9.19 11.46 2.98
N ASP A 111 -8.11 11.48 3.77
CA ASP A 111 -7.99 12.37 4.93
C ASP A 111 -8.05 13.86 4.55
N ILE A 112 -7.46 14.23 3.40
CA ILE A 112 -7.55 15.59 2.87
C ILE A 112 -8.99 15.91 2.45
N LEU A 113 -9.68 14.98 1.75
CA LEU A 113 -11.08 15.16 1.35
C LEU A 113 -11.97 15.38 2.58
N HIS A 114 -11.79 14.56 3.63
CA HIS A 114 -12.52 14.69 4.89
C HIS A 114 -12.36 16.09 5.52
N SER A 115 -11.11 16.56 5.61
CA SER A 115 -10.80 17.87 6.19
C SER A 115 -11.35 19.04 5.37
N VAL A 116 -11.52 18.88 4.05
CA VAL A 116 -12.14 19.89 3.18
C VAL A 116 -13.65 19.95 3.39
N ILE A 117 -14.32 18.83 3.67
CA ILE A 117 -15.77 18.78 3.92
C ILE A 117 -16.10 19.38 5.29
N LYS A 118 -15.30 19.09 6.33
CA LYS A 118 -15.46 19.63 7.68
C LYS A 118 -14.16 20.25 8.18
N PRO A 119 -13.92 21.54 7.91
CA PRO A 119 -12.71 22.21 8.36
C PRO A 119 -12.83 22.59 9.84
N GLU A 120 -12.55 21.66 10.75
CA GLU A 120 -12.31 21.99 12.16
C GLU A 120 -10.81 22.22 12.43
N PHE A 121 -10.48 23.16 13.33
CA PHE A 121 -9.08 23.44 13.70
C PHE A 121 -8.36 22.21 14.26
N ASN A 122 -9.09 21.33 14.95
CA ASN A 122 -8.54 20.09 15.49
C ASN A 122 -8.19 19.10 14.37
N ASP A 123 -9.02 19.03 13.32
CA ASP A 123 -8.80 18.18 12.15
C ASP A 123 -7.63 18.65 11.30
N LEU A 124 -7.42 19.97 11.22
CA LEU A 124 -6.25 20.54 10.55
C LEU A 124 -4.92 20.12 11.22
N ILE A 125 -4.89 20.02 12.55
CA ILE A 125 -3.71 19.55 13.30
C ILE A 125 -3.49 18.06 13.05
N ASN A 126 -4.54 17.24 13.11
CA ASN A 126 -4.47 15.81 12.82
C ASN A 126 -3.94 15.56 11.40
N LEU A 127 -4.47 16.29 10.41
CA LEU A 127 -4.02 16.25 9.03
C LEU A 127 -2.53 16.59 8.92
N GLY A 128 -2.07 17.64 9.62
CA GLY A 128 -0.66 18.00 9.67
C GLY A 128 0.24 16.87 10.19
N ILE A 129 -0.19 16.20 11.27
CA ILE A 129 0.55 15.05 11.84
C ILE A 129 0.60 13.89 10.85
N ILE A 130 -0.53 13.53 10.23
CA ILE A 130 -0.63 12.42 9.27
C ILE A 130 0.29 12.68 8.06
N VAL A 131 0.28 13.90 7.52
CA VAL A 131 1.15 14.29 6.39
C VAL A 131 2.63 14.14 6.74
N VAL A 132 3.05 14.57 7.94
CA VAL A 132 4.43 14.44 8.41
C VAL A 132 4.81 12.97 8.58
N LEU A 133 3.95 12.16 9.20
CA LEU A 133 4.20 10.73 9.39
C LEU A 133 4.35 10.00 8.04
N ARG A 134 3.45 10.24 7.08
CA ARG A 134 3.56 9.63 5.74
C ARG A 134 4.80 10.08 5.01
N THR A 135 5.13 11.36 5.06
CA THR A 135 6.36 11.86 4.41
C THR A 135 7.59 11.19 5.00
N SER A 136 7.61 10.99 6.32
CA SER A 136 8.71 10.32 7.01
C SER A 136 8.80 8.84 6.61
N ILE A 137 7.70 8.09 6.65
CA ILE A 137 7.66 6.67 6.28
C ILE A 137 8.02 6.48 4.80
N GLY A 138 7.39 7.24 3.91
CA GLY A 138 7.63 7.18 2.47
C GLY A 138 9.08 7.53 2.12
N TYR A 139 9.69 8.50 2.81
CA TYR A 139 11.10 8.84 2.64
C TYR A 139 12.03 7.70 3.06
N PHE A 140 11.82 7.09 4.24
CA PHE A 140 12.64 5.97 4.70
C PHE A 140 12.52 4.76 3.76
N LEU A 141 11.31 4.41 3.37
CA LEU A 141 11.04 3.27 2.50
C LEU A 141 11.60 3.50 1.08
N GLY A 142 11.40 4.71 0.53
CA GLY A 142 11.94 5.09 -0.77
C GLY A 142 13.47 5.07 -0.79
N ARG A 143 14.12 5.56 0.27
CA ARG A 143 15.58 5.53 0.39
C ARG A 143 16.10 4.09 0.44
N GLU A 144 15.49 3.24 1.25
CA GLU A 144 15.85 1.83 1.33
C GLU A 144 15.70 1.16 -0.04
N LEU A 145 14.53 1.28 -0.70
CA LEU A 145 14.31 0.66 -2.02
C LEU A 145 15.31 1.13 -3.09
N MET A 146 15.75 2.39 -3.04
CA MET A 146 16.74 2.94 -3.97
C MET A 146 18.13 2.33 -3.75
N GLU A 147 18.55 2.17 -2.48
CA GLU A 147 19.80 1.51 -2.12
C GLU A 147 19.82 0.04 -2.65
N LEU A 148 18.70 -0.67 -2.49
CA LEU A 148 18.58 -2.07 -2.97
C LEU A 148 18.67 -2.19 -4.49
N ARG A 149 18.01 -1.29 -5.23
CA ARG A 149 18.08 -1.26 -6.70
C ARG A 149 19.48 -0.97 -7.22
N HIS A 150 20.21 -0.08 -6.56
CA HIS A 150 21.58 0.25 -6.96
C HIS A 150 22.53 -0.94 -6.77
N ALA A 151 22.39 -1.68 -5.66
CA ALA A 151 23.18 -2.88 -5.40
C ALA A 151 22.94 -3.97 -6.48
N GLU A 152 21.67 -4.23 -6.84
CA GLU A 152 21.34 -5.22 -7.88
C GLU A 152 21.88 -4.83 -9.27
N GLN A 153 21.86 -3.54 -9.60
CA GLN A 153 22.38 -3.03 -10.88
C GLN A 153 23.90 -3.08 -10.97
N GLU A 154 24.62 -2.91 -9.86
CA GLU A 154 26.08 -3.08 -9.86
C GLU A 154 26.46 -4.55 -10.04
N ASP A 155 25.73 -5.46 -9.40
CA ASP A 155 26.03 -6.89 -9.49
C ASP A 155 25.79 -7.44 -10.90
N LYS A 156 24.67 -7.05 -11.54
CA LYS A 156 24.41 -7.37 -12.97
C LYS A 156 25.52 -6.85 -13.90
N ARG A 157 25.97 -5.61 -13.70
CA ARG A 157 27.05 -5.02 -14.50
C ARG A 157 28.38 -5.74 -14.31
N ARG A 158 28.70 -6.16 -13.08
CA ARG A 158 29.90 -6.97 -12.79
C ARG A 158 29.82 -8.34 -13.45
N HIS A 159 28.65 -8.98 -13.41
CA HIS A 159 28.44 -10.28 -14.04
C HIS A 159 28.56 -10.20 -15.58
N GLU A 160 27.98 -9.17 -16.20
CA GLU A 160 28.12 -8.90 -17.64
C GLU A 160 29.57 -8.62 -18.04
N ALA A 161 30.30 -7.84 -17.25
CA ALA A 161 31.72 -7.55 -17.48
C ALA A 161 32.59 -8.81 -17.38
N ALA A 162 32.34 -9.68 -16.40
CA ALA A 162 33.06 -10.95 -16.25
C ALA A 162 32.83 -11.89 -17.44
N LEU A 163 31.59 -11.98 -17.93
CA LEU A 163 31.24 -12.78 -19.10
C LEU A 163 31.86 -12.23 -20.39
N GLN A 164 32.00 -10.90 -20.51
CA GLN A 164 32.69 -10.28 -21.64
C GLN A 164 34.19 -10.56 -21.59
N GLN A 165 34.78 -10.53 -20.40
CA GLN A 165 36.20 -10.81 -20.21
C GLN A 165 36.52 -12.27 -20.55
N GLU A 166 35.71 -13.23 -20.09
CA GLU A 166 35.88 -14.65 -20.42
C GLU A 166 35.80 -14.92 -21.93
N LYS A 167 34.90 -14.25 -22.65
CA LYS A 167 34.81 -14.36 -24.12
C LYS A 167 36.01 -13.75 -24.85
N THR A 168 36.62 -12.72 -24.26
CA THR A 168 37.79 -12.05 -24.84
C THR A 168 39.05 -12.90 -24.64
N ASP A 169 39.15 -13.63 -23.52
CA ASP A 169 40.29 -14.52 -23.23
C ASP A 169 40.27 -15.82 -24.06
N LEU A 170 39.12 -16.19 -24.64
CA LEU A 170 38.94 -17.38 -25.47
C LEU A 170 39.18 -17.16 -26.98
N GLN A 171 39.41 -15.91 -27.41
CA GLN A 171 39.64 -15.54 -28.82
C GLN A 171 41.11 -15.21 -29.10
#